data_AF-A0AAF0V4U3-F1
#
_entry.id   AF-A0AAF0V4U3-F1
#
_cell.length_a   1.000
_cell.length_b   1.000
_cell.length_c   1.000
_cell.angle_alpha   90.00
_cell.angle_beta   90.00
_cell.angle_gamma   90.00
#
_symmetry.space_group_name_H-M   'P 1'
#
loop_
_entity.id
_entity.type
_entity.pdbx_description
1 polymer ?
#
loop_
_entity_poly.entity_id
_entity_poly.type
_entity_poly.pdbx_seq_one_letter_code
_entity_poly.pdbx_strand_id
1 'polypeptide(L)'
;MMYQQGCSAGGTILRLAKDLAENNKGARVLVVCSEINLLCYQVPSETEIDVLIGQALFSDGASAVIVGSDPIKTVERPLFELVFATQNLLPDSGHTIIGNLN
;
A
#
# COMPACT_ATOMS: atom_id res chain seq x y z
N MET A 1 -7.48 7.77 -6.21
CA MET A 1 -6.69 6.53 -6.40
C MET A 1 -5.23 6.91 -6.46
N MET A 2 -4.36 6.11 -5.84
CA MET A 2 -2.90 6.30 -5.90
C MET A 2 -2.33 5.17 -6.75
N TYR A 3 -1.48 5.51 -7.71
CA TYR A 3 -0.86 4.56 -8.62
C TYR A 3 0.65 4.56 -8.44
N GLN A 4 1.29 3.43 -8.74
CA GLN A 4 2.75 3.31 -8.77
C GLN A 4 3.43 3.72 -7.46
N GLN A 5 2.83 3.38 -6.31
CA GLN A 5 3.35 3.74 -4.99
C GLN A 5 4.33 2.70 -4.41
N GLY A 6 4.32 1.47 -4.94
CA GLY A 6 5.18 0.38 -4.47
C GLY A 6 4.82 -0.14 -3.08
N CYS A 7 5.75 -0.86 -2.45
CA CYS A 7 5.47 -1.64 -1.24
C CYS A 7 5.08 -0.81 0.00
N SER A 8 5.36 0.49 0.04
CA SER A 8 4.97 1.37 1.16
C SER A 8 3.52 1.88 1.05
N ALA A 9 2.85 1.63 -0.08
CA ALA A 9 1.52 2.13 -0.38
C ALA A 9 0.50 1.80 0.71
N GLY A 10 0.62 0.62 1.33
CA GLY A 10 -0.24 0.17 2.44
C GLY A 10 -0.27 1.15 3.61
N GLY A 11 0.87 1.72 4.01
CA GLY A 11 0.92 2.75 5.05
C GLY A 11 0.32 4.08 4.56
N THR A 12 0.60 4.44 3.31
CA THR A 12 0.12 5.67 2.68
C THR A 12 -1.41 5.71 2.57
N ILE A 13 -2.04 4.61 2.15
CA ILE A 13 -3.51 4.52 2.04
C ILE A 13 -4.20 4.66 3.40
N LEU A 14 -3.61 4.09 4.47
CA LEU A 14 -4.17 4.17 5.81
C LEU A 14 -4.02 5.59 6.37
N ARG A 15 -2.88 6.25 6.11
CA ARG A 15 -2.68 7.66 6.45
C ARG A 15 -3.72 8.56 5.76
N LEU A 16 -3.94 8.37 4.47
CA LEU A 16 -4.96 9.11 3.73
C LEU A 16 -6.38 8.80 4.25
N ALA A 17 -6.70 7.52 4.49
CA ALA A 17 -8.00 7.12 4.99
C ALA A 17 -8.30 7.66 6.39
N LYS A 18 -7.28 7.78 7.25
CA LYS A 18 -7.39 8.45 8.55
C LYS A 18 -7.89 9.89 8.39
N ASP A 19 -7.21 10.69 7.58
CA ASP A 19 -7.59 12.10 7.35
C ASP A 19 -9.00 12.21 6.75
N LEU A 20 -9.33 11.35 5.78
CA LEU A 20 -10.66 11.33 5.16
C LEU A 20 -11.76 10.93 6.16
N ALA A 21 -11.53 9.93 7.02
CA ALA A 21 -12.51 9.47 8.00
C ALA A 21 -12.70 10.47 9.14
N GLU A 22 -11.60 11.03 9.68
CA GLU A 22 -11.64 11.93 10.83
C GLU A 22 -12.19 13.30 10.47
N ASN A 23 -11.90 13.80 9.27
CA ASN A 23 -12.30 15.14 8.85
C ASN A 23 -13.67 15.21 8.18
N ASN A 24 -14.36 14.08 8.00
CA ASN A 24 -15.69 14.02 7.37
C ASN A 24 -16.66 13.19 8.23
N LYS A 25 -17.55 13.88 8.96
CA LYS A 25 -18.49 13.23 9.89
C LYS A 25 -19.34 12.16 9.18
N GLY A 26 -19.32 10.95 9.73
CA GLY A 26 -20.09 9.81 9.21
C GLY A 26 -19.47 9.13 8.00
N ALA A 27 -18.28 9.56 7.54
CA ALA A 27 -17.60 8.90 6.44
C ALA A 27 -17.20 7.45 6.79
N ARG A 28 -17.30 6.59 5.79
CA ARG A 28 -16.77 5.22 5.79
C ARG A 28 -15.97 5.05 4.51
N VAL A 29 -14.66 4.99 4.67
CA VAL A 29 -13.70 4.96 3.58
C VAL A 29 -13.38 3.51 3.27
N LEU A 30 -13.83 3.03 2.11
CA LEU A 30 -13.34 1.76 1.57
C LEU A 30 -11.94 1.96 1.01
N VAL A 31 -10.99 1.26 1.60
CA VAL A 31 -9.61 1.23 1.14
C VAL A 31 -9.35 -0.12 0.53
N VAL A 32 -8.78 -0.14 -0.69
CA VAL A 32 -8.40 -1.35 -1.40
C VAL A 32 -6.97 -1.21 -1.87
N CYS A 33 -6.14 -2.20 -1.54
CA CYS A 33 -4.85 -2.44 -2.19
C CYS A 33 -5.01 -3.67 -3.07
N SER A 34 -4.62 -3.56 -4.34
CA SER A 34 -4.60 -4.68 -5.28
C SER A 34 -3.33 -4.59 -6.07
N GLU A 35 -2.52 -5.64 -6.00
CA GLU A 35 -1.25 -5.76 -6.69
C GLU A 35 -1.30 -6.99 -7.59
N ILE A 36 -0.87 -6.79 -8.83
CA ILE A 36 -0.74 -7.84 -9.85
C ILE A 36 0.68 -7.73 -10.40
N ASN A 37 1.48 -8.75 -10.15
CA ASN A 37 2.89 -8.81 -10.50
C ASN A 37 3.14 -9.15 -11.98
N LEU A 38 2.08 -9.38 -12.76
CA LEU A 38 2.16 -9.67 -14.19
C LEU A 38 3.00 -8.63 -14.95
N LEU A 39 2.93 -7.36 -14.56
CA LEU A 39 3.69 -6.27 -15.18
C LEU A 39 5.21 -6.41 -15.00
N CYS A 40 5.65 -7.15 -13.99
CA CYS A 40 7.05 -7.34 -13.65
C CYS A 40 7.56 -8.72 -14.09
N TYR A 41 6.73 -9.58 -14.69
CA TYR A 41 7.15 -10.92 -15.09
C TYR A 41 8.13 -10.85 -16.28
N GLN A 42 9.31 -11.43 -16.09
CA GLN A 42 10.41 -11.38 -17.07
C GLN A 42 11.08 -12.74 -17.19
N VAL A 43 11.71 -12.99 -18.34
CA VAL A 43 12.49 -14.20 -18.59
C VAL A 43 13.75 -14.18 -17.71
N PRO A 44 14.15 -15.32 -17.11
CA PRO A 44 15.39 -15.41 -16.35
C PRO A 44 16.63 -15.01 -17.18
N SER A 45 17.53 -14.24 -16.57
CA SER A 45 18.81 -13.83 -17.15
C SER A 45 19.91 -13.90 -16.10
N GLU A 46 21.08 -14.44 -16.48
CA GLU A 46 22.25 -14.53 -15.58
C GLU A 46 22.84 -13.16 -15.25
N THR A 47 22.56 -12.12 -16.05
CA THR A 47 23.07 -10.75 -15.85
C THR A 47 22.15 -9.90 -14.99
N GLU A 48 20.93 -10.36 -14.68
CA GLU A 48 19.86 -9.60 -14.00
C GLU A 48 19.38 -10.35 -12.75
N ILE A 49 20.30 -10.57 -11.82
CA ILE A 49 20.03 -11.35 -10.59
C ILE A 49 18.98 -10.67 -9.69
N ASP A 50 18.93 -9.34 -9.69
CA ASP A 50 17.93 -8.53 -8.98
C ASP A 50 16.51 -8.79 -9.49
N VAL A 51 16.34 -8.96 -10.81
CA VAL A 51 15.07 -9.39 -11.40
C VAL A 51 14.68 -10.78 -10.90
N LEU A 52 15.62 -11.73 -10.83
CA LEU A 52 15.36 -13.08 -10.31
C LEU A 52 14.92 -13.05 -8.84
N ILE A 53 15.53 -12.18 -8.01
CA ILE A 53 15.11 -11.95 -6.64
C ILE A 53 13.67 -11.39 -6.60
N GLY A 54 13.36 -10.42 -7.47
CA GLY A 54 12.01 -9.89 -7.61
C GLY A 54 10.98 -10.96 -7.96
N GLN A 55 11.27 -11.85 -8.91
CA GLN A 55 10.39 -12.96 -9.29
C GLN A 55 10.15 -13.95 -8.13
N ALA A 56 11.14 -14.13 -7.25
CA ALA A 56 11.02 -15.04 -6.11
C ALA A 56 10.24 -14.43 -4.93
N LEU A 57 10.21 -13.11 -4.80
CA LEU A 57 9.60 -12.39 -3.67
C LEU A 57 8.17 -11.91 -3.95
N PHE A 58 7.93 -11.39 -5.16
CA PHE A 58 6.68 -10.70 -5.47
C PHE A 58 5.60 -11.68 -5.94
N SER A 59 4.37 -11.39 -5.52
CA SER A 59 3.19 -12.20 -5.81
C SER A 59 1.97 -11.32 -5.95
N ASP A 60 0.91 -11.88 -6.50
CA ASP A 60 -0.37 -11.22 -6.65
C ASP A 60 -1.15 -11.24 -5.32
N GLY A 61 -1.87 -10.17 -5.03
CA GLY A 61 -2.67 -10.10 -3.82
C GLY A 61 -3.56 -8.87 -3.76
N ALA A 62 -4.66 -8.99 -3.04
CA ALA A 62 -5.53 -7.85 -2.73
C ALA A 62 -5.97 -7.87 -1.27
N SER A 63 -6.17 -6.69 -0.71
CA SER A 63 -6.69 -6.48 0.64
C SER A 63 -7.66 -5.31 0.65
N ALA A 64 -8.62 -5.34 1.56
CA ALA A 64 -9.58 -4.27 1.74
C ALA A 64 -9.89 -4.04 3.21
N VAL A 65 -10.06 -2.78 3.59
CA VAL A 65 -10.51 -2.37 4.92
C VAL A 65 -11.52 -1.23 4.82
N ILE A 66 -12.44 -1.17 5.78
CA ILE A 66 -13.32 -0.01 5.99
C ILE A 66 -12.73 0.81 7.13
N VAL A 67 -12.39 2.07 6.85
CA VAL A 67 -11.88 3.02 7.85
C VAL A 67 -12.96 4.06 8.12
N GLY A 68 -13.19 4.38 9.39
CA GLY A 68 -14.21 5.34 9.79
C GLY A 68 -13.99 5.82 11.22
N SER A 69 -14.48 7.02 11.51
CA SER A 69 -14.53 7.59 12.86
C SER A 69 -15.93 7.44 13.45
N ASP A 70 -16.02 7.52 14.78
CA ASP A 70 -17.26 7.39 15.56
C ASP A 70 -18.04 6.10 15.24
N PRO A 71 -17.54 4.93 15.69
CA PRO A 71 -18.17 3.66 15.34
C PRO A 71 -19.56 3.50 15.98
N ILE A 72 -20.50 2.97 15.20
CA ILE A 72 -21.86 2.63 15.66
C ILE A 72 -21.79 1.29 16.40
N LYS A 73 -21.59 1.34 17.72
CA LYS A 73 -21.30 0.17 18.57
C LYS A 73 -22.30 -1.00 18.49
N THR A 74 -23.52 -0.77 18.00
CA THR A 74 -24.53 -1.82 17.81
C THR A 74 -24.38 -2.60 16.51
N VAL A 75 -23.63 -2.08 15.53
CA VAL A 75 -23.47 -2.65 14.18
C VAL A 75 -22.01 -2.85 13.82
N GLU A 76 -21.16 -1.91 14.19
CA GLU A 76 -19.74 -1.87 13.85
C GLU A 76 -18.88 -2.38 15.00
N ARG A 77 -17.88 -3.19 14.65
CA ARG A 77 -16.88 -3.71 15.59
C ARG A 77 -15.49 -3.25 15.14
N PRO A 78 -14.94 -2.18 15.74
CA PRO A 78 -13.58 -1.75 15.46
C PRO A 78 -12.59 -2.88 15.73
N LEU A 79 -11.64 -3.09 14.81
CA LEU A 79 -10.56 -4.07 14.98
C LEU A 79 -9.27 -3.41 15.49
N PHE A 80 -8.97 -2.22 15.00
CA PHE A 80 -7.80 -1.41 15.34
C PHE A 80 -8.17 0.07 15.31
N GLU A 81 -7.35 0.91 15.95
CA GLU A 81 -7.48 2.37 15.94
C GLU A 81 -6.21 3.00 15.34
N LEU A 82 -6.38 3.90 14.37
CA LEU A 82 -5.27 4.60 13.72
C LEU A 82 -4.91 5.87 14.50
N VAL A 83 -4.01 5.76 15.47
CA VAL A 83 -3.63 6.89 16.33
C VAL A 83 -2.81 7.94 15.58
N PHE A 84 -1.79 7.51 14.84
CA PHE A 84 -0.84 8.38 14.14
C PHE A 84 -0.29 7.70 12.87
N ALA A 85 0.10 8.50 11.89
CA ALA A 85 0.78 8.02 10.68
C ALA A 85 1.80 9.06 10.18
N THR A 86 2.98 8.60 9.78
CA THR A 86 4.06 9.44 9.22
C THR A 86 4.77 8.71 8.08
N GLN A 87 5.54 9.45 7.30
CA GLN A 87 6.37 8.93 6.23
C GLN A 87 7.69 9.71 6.20
N ASN A 88 8.79 9.03 5.93
CA ASN A 88 10.09 9.65 5.75
C ASN A 88 10.88 8.95 4.64
N LEU A 89 11.82 9.66 4.05
CA LEU A 89 12.78 9.13 3.08
C LEU A 89 14.10 8.87 3.79
N LEU A 90 14.74 7.74 3.50
CA LEU A 90 16.07 7.46 4.02
C LEU A 90 17.09 8.31 3.26
N PRO A 91 18.03 8.99 3.96
CA PRO A 91 19.10 9.73 3.29
C PRO A 91 19.95 8.78 2.43
N ASP A 92 20.52 9.31 1.35
CA ASP A 92 21.43 8.61 0.44
C ASP A 92 20.88 7.31 -0.19
N SER A 93 19.55 7.12 -0.22
CA SER A 93 18.88 5.93 -0.76
C SER A 93 18.30 6.10 -2.17
N GLY A 94 18.54 7.25 -2.81
CA GLY A 94 18.06 7.52 -4.16
C GLY A 94 18.53 6.45 -5.16
N HIS A 95 17.61 6.00 -6.01
CA HIS A 95 17.86 4.96 -7.03
C HIS A 95 18.28 3.58 -6.51
N THR A 96 18.18 3.32 -5.19
CA THR A 96 18.47 1.98 -4.64
C THR A 96 17.42 0.95 -5.09
N ILE A 97 16.17 1.39 -5.25
CA ILE A 97 15.09 0.60 -5.86
C ILE A 97 14.52 1.43 -7.01
N ILE A 98 14.60 0.89 -8.23
CA ILE A 98 14.08 1.51 -9.45
C ILE A 98 13.27 0.48 -10.25
N GLY A 99 12.23 0.94 -10.93
CA GLY A 99 11.52 0.16 -11.94
C GLY A 99 11.73 0.83 -13.29
N ASN A 100 12.32 0.09 -14.24
CA ASN A 100 12.43 0.55 -15.62
C ASN A 100 11.24 -0.01 -16.41
N LEU A 101 10.37 0.88 -16.87
CA LEU A 101 9.31 0.55 -17.82
C LEU A 101 9.89 0.78 -19.21
N ASN A 102 10.25 -0.31 -19.89
CA ASN A 102 10.65 -0.29 -21.30
C ASN A 102 9.43 -0.17 -22.22
#